data_AF-A0A914FST9-F1
#
_entry.id   AF-A0A914FST9-F1
#
_cell.length_a   1.000
_cell.length_b   1.000
_cell.length_c   1.000
_cell.angle_alpha   90.00
_cell.angle_beta   90.00
_cell.angle_gamma   90.00
#
_symmetry.space_group_name_H-M   'P 1'
#
loop_
_entity.id
_entity.type
_entity.pdbx_description
1 polymer ?
#
loop_
_entity_poly.entity_id
_entity_poly.type
_entity_poly.pdbx_seq_one_letter_code
_entity_poly.pdbx_strand_id
1 'polypeptide(L)'
;MPAITLPLAFKATAELSEPQFTKVYYYIDMGTCPFLTIINVPLSHLTLQKFKESLPKTNFKYFNHLRTEDEGLLKSEINNDSEKLLPIFAGGKVIMTLLTNEKFINDKSK
;
A
#
# COMPACT_ATOMS: atom_id res chain seq x y z
N MET A 1 -26.08 -7.83 53.23
CA MET A 1 -25.98 -8.33 51.83
C MET A 1 -25.36 -7.22 51.00
N PRO A 2 -24.11 -7.30 50.53
CA PRO A 2 -23.59 -6.29 49.63
C PRO A 2 -24.04 -6.60 48.20
N ALA A 3 -24.73 -5.63 47.59
CA ALA A 3 -25.06 -5.65 46.16
C ALA A 3 -23.77 -5.41 45.37
N ILE A 4 -23.37 -6.39 44.56
CA ILE A 4 -22.26 -6.26 43.62
C ILE A 4 -22.79 -5.50 42.41
N THR A 5 -22.55 -4.19 42.37
CA THR A 5 -22.76 -3.37 41.17
C THR A 5 -21.54 -3.54 40.27
N LEU A 6 -21.68 -4.34 39.20
CA LEU A 6 -20.74 -4.27 38.07
C LEU A 6 -21.06 -3.03 37.23
N PRO A 7 -20.13 -2.07 37.03
CA PRO A 7 -20.29 -1.11 35.96
C PRO A 7 -19.94 -1.79 34.63
N LEU A 8 -21.03 -2.09 33.93
CA LEU A 8 -21.24 -2.11 32.50
C LEU A 8 -20.15 -1.42 31.65
N ALA A 9 -19.75 -2.11 30.59
CA ALA A 9 -18.96 -1.63 29.45
C ALA A 9 -17.47 -1.34 29.73
N PHE A 10 -16.66 -2.39 29.58
CA PHE A 10 -15.37 -2.27 28.89
C PHE A 10 -15.69 -1.72 27.49
N LYS A 11 -15.76 -0.39 27.34
CA LYS A 11 -15.67 0.23 26.03
C LYS A 11 -14.28 -0.13 25.53
N ALA A 12 -14.22 -1.20 24.74
CA ALA A 12 -13.20 -1.37 23.73
C ALA A 12 -13.39 -0.21 22.74
N THR A 13 -12.94 0.98 23.14
CA THR A 13 -12.50 1.97 22.18
C THR A 13 -11.24 1.35 21.59
N ALA A 14 -11.42 0.56 20.55
CA ALA A 14 -10.35 0.31 19.60
C ALA A 14 -10.05 1.67 18.96
N GLU A 15 -9.35 2.53 19.68
CA GLU A 15 -8.41 3.45 19.07
C GLU A 15 -7.35 2.55 18.45
N LEU A 16 -7.68 1.98 17.28
CA LEU A 16 -6.70 1.35 16.42
C LEU A 16 -5.85 2.53 15.94
N SER A 17 -4.88 2.95 16.76
CA SER A 17 -3.94 4.01 16.39
C SER A 17 -3.40 3.60 15.04
N GLU A 18 -3.66 4.39 14.00
CA GLU A 18 -3.14 4.07 12.68
C GLU A 18 -1.64 3.80 12.83
N PRO A 19 -1.13 2.69 12.27
CA PRO A 19 0.27 2.40 12.40
C PRO A 19 1.04 3.61 11.85
N GLN A 20 1.97 4.14 12.66
CA GLN A 20 2.78 5.31 12.31
C GLN A 20 3.68 5.03 11.10
N PHE A 21 3.75 3.78 10.68
CA PHE A 21 4.48 3.30 9.52
C PHE A 21 3.55 2.51 8.60
N THR A 22 3.85 2.52 7.30
CA THR A 22 3.15 1.72 6.31
C THR A 22 4.10 0.71 5.69
N LYS A 23 3.64 -0.55 5.59
CA LYS A 23 4.34 -1.62 4.91
C LYS A 23 3.91 -1.65 3.45
N VAL A 24 4.85 -1.39 2.55
CA VAL A 24 4.62 -1.43 1.11
C VAL A 24 5.33 -2.64 0.53
N TYR A 25 4.54 -3.56 -0.03
CA TYR A 25 5.06 -4.72 -0.76
C TYR A 25 5.16 -4.35 -2.23
N TYR A 26 6.28 -4.62 -2.88
CA TYR A 26 6.43 -4.27 -4.28
C TYR A 26 7.12 -5.34 -5.11
N TYR A 27 6.61 -5.51 -6.32
CA TYR A 27 7.18 -6.40 -7.33
C TYR A 27 7.96 -5.58 -8.36
N ILE A 28 9.09 -6.10 -8.82
CA ILE A 28 9.84 -5.49 -9.93
C ILE A 28 9.68 -6.40 -11.16
N ASP A 29 9.28 -5.81 -12.29
CA ASP A 29 8.99 -6.47 -13.56
C ASP A 29 7.97 -7.63 -13.40
N MET A 30 8.37 -8.86 -13.73
CA MET A 30 7.58 -10.10 -13.58
C MET A 30 8.10 -10.96 -12.40
N GLY A 31 8.77 -10.34 -11.43
CA GLY A 31 9.28 -11.05 -10.26
C GLY A 31 8.16 -11.73 -9.48
N THR A 32 8.39 -12.97 -9.04
CA THR A 32 7.43 -13.75 -8.24
C THR A 32 7.54 -13.48 -6.74
N CYS A 33 8.68 -12.96 -6.28
CA CYS A 33 8.94 -12.62 -4.88
C CYS A 33 8.79 -11.10 -4.66
N PRO A 34 7.89 -10.65 -3.76
CA PRO A 34 7.78 -9.24 -3.43
C PRO A 34 8.91 -8.79 -2.51
N PHE A 35 9.37 -7.56 -2.74
CA PHE A 35 10.17 -6.82 -1.77
C PHE A 35 9.26 -6.10 -0.78
N LEU A 36 9.77 -5.81 0.42
CA LEU A 36 9.07 -5.06 1.45
C LEU A 36 9.89 -3.82 1.81
N THR A 37 9.25 -2.66 1.77
CA THR A 37 9.78 -1.43 2.38
C THR A 37 8.85 -0.97 3.50
N ILE A 38 9.44 -0.41 4.55
CA ILE A 38 8.71 0.14 5.69
C ILE A 38 8.95 1.64 5.68
N ILE A 39 7.88 2.40 5.45
CA ILE A 39 7.93 3.86 5.38
C ILE A 39 7.32 4.38 6.68
N ASN A 40 8.05 5.22 7.40
CA ASN A 40 7.62 5.82 8.69
C ASN A 40 6.58 6.95 8.48
N VAL A 41 5.56 6.66 7.67
CA VAL A 41 4.45 7.55 7.37
C VAL A 41 3.18 6.71 7.46
N PRO A 42 2.12 7.20 8.11
CA PRO A 42 0.83 6.52 8.14
C PRO A 42 0.20 6.49 6.74
N LEU A 43 -0.67 5.51 6.50
CA LEU A 43 -1.28 5.28 5.19
C LEU A 43 -1.99 6.53 4.64
N SER A 44 -2.63 7.30 5.51
CA SER A 44 -3.33 8.54 5.20
C SER A 44 -2.46 9.62 4.53
N HIS A 45 -1.15 9.58 4.77
CA HIS A 45 -0.14 10.51 4.24
C HIS A 45 0.86 9.84 3.29
N LEU A 46 0.69 8.55 3.00
CA LEU A 46 1.61 7.82 2.13
C LEU A 46 1.38 8.23 0.67
N THR A 47 2.37 8.89 0.09
CA THR A 47 2.37 9.29 -1.32
C THR A 47 3.40 8.53 -2.14
N LEU A 48 3.27 8.58 -3.47
CA LEU A 48 4.27 8.01 -4.37
C LEU A 48 5.66 8.60 -4.13
N GLN A 49 5.76 9.90 -3.83
CA GLN A 49 7.03 10.54 -3.51
C GLN A 49 7.75 9.84 -2.36
N LYS A 50 7.03 9.55 -1.27
CA LYS A 50 7.62 8.88 -0.09
C LYS A 50 8.06 7.46 -0.39
N PHE A 51 7.32 6.78 -1.26
CA PHE A 51 7.74 5.48 -1.75
C PHE A 51 9.01 5.57 -2.62
N LYS A 52 9.08 6.53 -3.55
CA LYS A 52 10.26 6.78 -4.39
C LYS A 52 11.51 7.12 -3.57
N GLU A 53 11.37 7.94 -2.53
CA GLU A 53 12.45 8.29 -1.59
C GLU A 53 13.00 7.05 -0.86
N SER A 54 12.17 6.02 -0.66
CA SER A 54 12.58 4.76 -0.01
C SER A 54 13.26 3.76 -0.94
N LEU A 55 13.26 4.03 -2.26
CA LEU A 55 13.83 3.13 -3.26
C LEU A 55 15.25 3.54 -3.66
N PRO A 56 16.13 2.58 -3.96
CA PRO A 56 17.49 2.87 -4.41
C PRO A 56 17.54 3.46 -5.84
N LYS A 57 16.49 3.26 -6.65
CA LYS A 57 16.34 3.79 -8.00
C LYS A 57 14.90 4.19 -8.25
N THR A 58 14.68 5.28 -8.97
CA THR A 58 13.34 5.85 -9.21
C THR A 58 12.87 5.79 -10.66
N ASN A 59 13.68 5.27 -11.59
CA ASN A 59 13.41 5.19 -13.03
C ASN A 59 12.52 3.98 -13.42
N PHE A 60 11.41 3.81 -12.71
CA PHE A 60 10.41 2.77 -12.99
C PHE A 60 9.06 3.41 -13.32
N LYS A 61 8.19 2.64 -13.98
CA LYS A 61 6.75 2.93 -13.99
C LYS A 61 6.12 2.31 -12.76
N TYR A 62 5.29 3.07 -12.05
CA TYR A 62 4.70 2.64 -10.79
C TYR A 62 3.24 2.30 -10.99
N PHE A 63 2.82 1.17 -10.45
CA PHE A 63 1.44 0.74 -10.46
C PHE A 63 1.00 0.42 -9.05
N ASN A 64 -0.06 1.06 -8.58
CA ASN A 64 -0.68 0.76 -7.30
C ASN A 64 -1.80 -0.27 -7.51
N HIS A 65 -1.75 -1.34 -6.73
CA HIS A 65 -2.83 -2.31 -6.68
C HIS A 65 -3.80 -1.88 -5.59
N LEU A 66 -5.07 -1.76 -5.95
CA LEU A 66 -6.13 -1.32 -5.05
C LEU A 66 -7.41 -2.08 -5.33
N ARG A 67 -8.34 -2.05 -4.37
CA ARG A 67 -9.66 -2.64 -4.56
C ARG A 67 -10.69 -1.52 -4.71
N THR A 68 -11.42 -1.55 -5.82
CA THR A 68 -12.56 -0.67 -6.08
C THR A 68 -13.85 -1.45 -5.90
N GLU A 69 -14.93 -0.78 -5.47
CA GLU A 69 -16.23 -1.41 -5.24
C GLU A 69 -16.85 -1.96 -6.54
N ASP A 70 -16.60 -1.31 -7.68
CA ASP A 70 -17.21 -1.66 -8.96
C ASP A 70 -16.41 -2.69 -9.79
N GLU A 71 -15.07 -2.60 -9.78
CA GLU A 71 -14.20 -3.39 -10.69
C GLU A 71 -13.40 -4.50 -9.98
N GLY A 72 -13.50 -4.61 -8.65
CA GLY A 72 -12.71 -5.57 -7.89
C GLY A 72 -11.26 -5.13 -7.72
N LEU A 73 -10.30 -6.01 -8.03
CA LEU A 73 -8.87 -5.72 -7.88
C LEU A 73 -8.34 -5.00 -9.13
N LEU A 74 -8.02 -3.72 -8.98
CA LEU A 74 -7.51 -2.86 -10.03
C LEU A 74 -6.00 -2.62 -9.85
N LYS A 75 -5.32 -2.40 -10.97
CA LYS A 75 -3.94 -1.95 -11.01
C LYS A 75 -3.87 -0.61 -11.73
N SER A 76 -3.78 0.47 -10.95
CA SER A 76 -3.73 1.83 -11.47
C SER A 76 -2.28 2.24 -11.71
N GLU A 77 -1.98 2.80 -12.88
CA GLU A 77 -0.69 3.46 -13.12
C GLU A 77 -0.65 4.78 -12.36
N ILE A 78 0.43 5.02 -11.63
CA ILE A 78 0.67 6.27 -10.90
C ILE A 78 1.99 6.86 -11.39
N ASN A 79 1.93 8.09 -11.88
CA ASN A 79 3.10 8.86 -12.30
C ASN A 79 3.32 10.12 -11.46
N ASN A 80 2.30 10.57 -10.72
CA ASN A 80 2.34 11.78 -9.94
C ASN A 80 2.85 11.53 -8.51
N ASP A 81 3.88 12.28 -8.12
CA ASP A 81 4.52 12.19 -6.81
C ASP A 81 3.59 12.54 -5.64
N SER A 82 2.60 13.39 -5.91
CA SER A 82 1.58 13.80 -4.93
C SER A 82 0.43 12.82 -4.79
N GLU A 83 0.36 11.78 -5.63
CA GLU A 83 -0.73 10.82 -5.59
C GLU A 83 -0.59 9.89 -4.38
N LYS A 84 -1.71 9.65 -3.70
CA LYS A 84 -1.76 8.81 -2.50
C LYS A 84 -1.76 7.34 -2.87
N LEU A 85 -1.01 6.54 -2.13
CA LEU A 85 -1.03 5.09 -2.28
C LEU A 85 -2.21 4.52 -1.51
N LEU A 86 -3.10 3.82 -2.23
CA LEU A 86 -4.28 3.19 -1.67
C LEU A 86 -3.97 1.72 -1.31
N PRO A 87 -4.46 1.23 -0.16
CA PRO A 87 -4.32 -0.17 0.22
C PRO A 87 -5.25 -1.06 -0.63
N ILE A 88 -4.90 -2.34 -0.76
CA ILE A 88 -5.83 -3.33 -1.37
C ILE A 88 -6.96 -3.68 -0.40
N PHE A 89 -6.65 -3.80 0.89
CA PHE A 89 -7.57 -4.26 1.92
C PHE A 89 -7.50 -3.34 3.15
N ALA A 90 -8.56 -3.34 3.95
CA ALA A 90 -8.70 -2.55 5.18
C ALA A 90 -7.59 -2.77 6.24
N GLY A 91 -6.70 -3.76 6.05
CA GLY A 91 -5.54 -4.00 6.90
C GLY A 91 -4.30 -3.13 6.59
N GLY A 92 -4.44 -2.08 5.76
CA GLY A 92 -3.38 -1.10 5.51
C GLY A 92 -2.17 -1.63 4.72
N LYS A 93 -2.32 -2.77 4.03
CA LYS A 93 -1.29 -3.33 3.16
C LYS A 93 -1.38 -2.69 1.78
N VAL A 94 -0.30 -2.04 1.38
CA VAL A 94 -0.15 -1.47 0.03
C VAL A 94 0.68 -2.43 -0.81
N ILE A 95 0.24 -2.69 -2.04
CA ILE A 95 0.99 -3.49 -3.00
C ILE A 95 1.24 -2.67 -4.24
N MET A 96 2.49 -2.66 -4.69
CA MET A 96 2.91 -1.96 -5.91
C MET A 96 3.57 -2.92 -6.90
N THR A 97 3.51 -2.56 -8.18
CA THR A 97 4.37 -3.14 -9.21
C THR A 97 5.18 -2.04 -9.85
N LEU A 98 6.47 -2.28 -10.02
CA LEU A 98 7.41 -1.40 -10.68
C LEU A 98 7.86 -2.07 -11.97
N LEU A 99 7.73 -1.39 -13.11
CA LEU A 99 8.22 -1.88 -14.39
C LEU A 99 9.44 -1.07 -14.81
N THR A 100 10.54 -1.76 -15.15
CA THR A 100 11.70 -1.13 -15.79
C THR A 100 11.31 -0.60 -17.16
N ASN A 101 11.71 0.64 -17.47
CA ASN A 101 11.45 1.25 -18.78
C ASN A 101 12.15 0.51 -19.94
N GLU A 102 13.10 -0.37 -19.65
CA GLU A 102 13.91 -1.10 -20.64
C GLU A 102 13.18 -2.29 -21.30
N LYS A 103 12.03 -2.73 -20.76
CA LYS A 103 11.35 -3.98 -21.20
C LYS A 103 10.10 -3.81 -22.06
N PHE A 104 9.75 -2.59 -22.49
CA PHE A 104 8.66 -2.41 -23.48
C PHE A 104 9.11 -2.62 -24.94
N ILE A 105 10.34 -3.11 -25.17
CA ILE A 105 10.80 -3.59 -26.46
C ILE A 105 10.71 -5.12 -26.44
N ASN A 106 9.90 -5.68 -27.32
CA ASN A 106 9.63 -7.11 -27.57
C ASN A 106 8.47 -7.76 -26.79
N ASP A 107 7.24 -7.47 -27.23
CA ASP A 107 6.34 -8.55 -27.69
C ASP A 107 5.35 -8.05 -28.76
N LYS A 108 5.86 -7.76 -29.96
CA LYS A 108 5.06 -7.65 -31.20
C LYS A 108 5.74 -8.41 -32.34
N SER A 109 6.12 -9.66 -32.08
CA SER A 109 6.51 -10.57 -33.15
C SER A 109 6.07 -11.99 -32.80
N LYS A 110 4.83 -12.33 -33.14
CA LYS A 110 4.56 -13.40 -34.09
C LYS A 110 3.15 -13.33 -34.65
#